data_AF-A0A143BIK5-F1
#
_entry.id   AF-A0A143BIK5-F1
#
_cell.length_a   1.000
_cell.length_b   1.000
_cell.length_c   1.000
_cell.angle_alpha   90.00
_cell.angle_beta   90.00
_cell.angle_gamma   90.00
#
_symmetry.space_group_name_H-M   'P 1'
#
loop_
_entity.id
_entity.type
_entity.pdbx_description
1 polymer ?
#
loop_
_entity_poly.entity_id
_entity_poly.type
_entity_poly.pdbx_seq_one_letter_code
_entity_poly.pdbx_strand_id
1 'polypeptide(L)'
;MTLPFAAALVAVLVFAPASAPAQKPAAPPSATVQADSAVEAHARLHLALNGLRDREQVELAEPKNKKPDLQADIRQRYRALRADSLKAHGATAAQFAAMTQRISGDDALRTVFEAALERLSKK
;
A
#
# COMPACT_ATOMS: atom_id res chain seq x y z
N MET A 1 33.06 -33.33 -60.02
CA MET A 1 33.14 -32.11 -60.85
C MET A 1 33.72 -30.98 -60.00
N THR A 2 34.91 -30.54 -60.41
CA THR A 2 35.64 -29.28 -60.18
C THR A 2 35.06 -28.19 -59.27
N LEU A 3 35.82 -27.85 -58.22
CA LEU A 3 35.82 -26.52 -57.56
C LEU A 3 36.35 -25.45 -58.52
N PRO A 4 35.93 -24.18 -58.35
CA PRO A 4 36.97 -23.16 -58.16
C PRO A 4 36.69 -22.12 -57.05
N PHE A 5 37.79 -21.85 -56.36
CA PHE A 5 38.23 -20.66 -55.63
C PHE A 5 37.74 -19.30 -56.20
N ALA A 6 37.29 -18.38 -55.33
CA ALA A 6 37.51 -16.92 -55.35
C ALA A 6 36.80 -16.29 -54.13
N ALA A 7 37.52 -15.86 -53.09
CA ALA A 7 38.21 -14.57 -52.93
C ALA A 7 37.28 -13.42 -52.45
N ALA A 8 37.42 -13.14 -51.14
CA ALA A 8 37.37 -11.88 -50.41
C ALA A 8 36.44 -10.73 -50.88
N LEU A 9 35.61 -10.23 -49.96
CA LEU A 9 35.79 -8.87 -49.43
C LEU A 9 35.10 -8.73 -48.06
N VAL A 10 35.91 -8.45 -47.05
CA VAL A 10 35.48 -8.02 -45.72
C VAL A 10 35.09 -6.55 -45.81
N ALA A 11 33.85 -6.21 -45.46
CA ALA A 11 33.43 -4.84 -45.19
C ALA A 11 33.02 -4.74 -43.73
N VAL A 12 33.99 -4.42 -42.86
CA VAL A 12 33.73 -4.00 -41.48
C VAL A 12 33.16 -2.58 -41.56
N LEU A 13 31.86 -2.46 -41.37
CA LEU A 13 31.25 -1.16 -41.10
C LEU A 13 31.44 -0.86 -39.62
N VAL A 14 32.42 -0.02 -39.30
CA VAL A 14 32.61 0.55 -37.97
C VAL A 14 31.45 1.50 -37.71
N PHE A 15 30.46 1.05 -36.96
CA PHE A 15 29.44 1.94 -36.40
C PHE A 15 30.00 2.51 -35.10
N ALA A 16 30.42 3.77 -35.12
CA ALA A 16 30.76 4.51 -33.91
C ALA A 16 29.48 4.78 -33.12
N PRO A 17 29.31 4.27 -31.88
CA PRO A 17 28.23 4.76 -31.03
C PRO A 17 28.62 6.16 -30.56
N ALA A 18 27.86 7.16 -31.04
CA ALA A 18 27.81 8.44 -30.36
C ALA A 18 27.45 8.18 -28.90
N SER A 19 28.32 8.60 -27.98
CA SER A 19 28.12 8.54 -26.54
C SER A 19 26.90 9.36 -26.16
N ALA A 20 25.72 8.76 -26.23
CA ALA A 20 24.55 9.21 -25.51
C ALA A 20 24.88 9.13 -24.01
N PRO A 21 24.51 10.13 -23.18
CA PRO A 21 24.64 9.99 -21.74
C PRO A 21 23.82 8.77 -21.32
N ALA A 22 24.50 7.76 -20.77
CA ALA A 22 23.87 6.61 -20.18
C ALA A 22 22.98 7.11 -19.04
N GLN A 23 21.68 7.27 -19.31
CA GLN A 23 20.66 7.40 -18.30
C GLN A 23 20.68 6.10 -17.51
N LYS A 24 21.41 6.12 -16.39
CA LYS A 24 21.44 5.05 -15.39
C LYS A 24 19.98 4.70 -15.10
N PRO A 25 19.53 3.46 -15.34
CA PRO A 25 18.21 3.04 -14.91
C PRO A 25 18.12 3.33 -13.41
N ALA A 26 17.17 4.16 -12.99
CA ALA A 26 16.89 4.34 -11.58
C ALA A 26 16.67 2.94 -11.00
N ALA A 27 17.51 2.54 -10.05
CA ALA A 27 17.34 1.26 -9.38
C ALA A 27 15.90 1.20 -8.85
N PRO A 28 15.16 0.11 -9.10
CA PRO A 28 13.82 -0.01 -8.54
C PRO A 28 13.92 0.19 -7.03
N PRO A 29 13.00 0.95 -6.41
CA PRO A 29 13.03 1.17 -4.97
C PRO A 29 13.12 -0.20 -4.26
N SER A 30 14.03 -0.29 -3.30
CA SER A 30 14.23 -1.52 -2.53
C SER A 30 12.90 -2.01 -1.98
N ALA A 31 12.60 -3.30 -2.15
CA ALA A 31 11.32 -3.90 -1.76
C ALA A 31 10.94 -3.62 -0.29
N THR A 32 11.94 -3.45 0.58
CA THR A 32 11.80 -3.04 1.97
C THR A 32 11.19 -1.65 2.13
N VAL A 33 11.67 -0.64 1.39
CA VAL A 33 11.15 0.74 1.47
C VAL A 33 9.68 0.80 1.02
N GLN A 34 9.32 0.00 0.02
CA GLN A 34 7.94 -0.06 -0.46
C GLN A 34 7.03 -0.78 0.55
N ALA A 35 7.50 -1.85 1.19
CA ALA A 35 6.77 -2.54 2.25
C ALA A 35 6.52 -1.62 3.46
N ASP A 36 7.53 -0.90 3.93
CA ASP A 36 7.41 0.02 5.08
C ASP A 36 6.39 1.12 4.80
N SER A 37 6.39 1.68 3.59
CA SER A 37 5.43 2.72 3.19
C SER A 37 3.98 2.21 3.18
N ALA A 38 3.76 0.96 2.77
CA ALA A 38 2.45 0.34 2.74
C ALA A 38 1.95 0.00 4.16
N VAL A 39 2.84 -0.48 5.03
CA VAL A 39 2.55 -0.73 6.45
C VAL A 39 2.19 0.58 7.16
N GLU A 40 2.90 1.68 6.91
CA GLU A 40 2.58 2.98 7.49
C GLU A 40 1.23 3.52 6.98
N ALA A 41 0.94 3.40 5.68
CA ALA A 41 -0.36 3.77 5.14
C ALA A 41 -1.49 2.95 5.77
N HIS A 42 -1.27 1.66 5.99
CA HIS A 42 -2.19 0.79 6.70
C HIS A 42 -2.37 1.20 8.17
N ALA A 43 -1.30 1.56 8.88
CA ALA A 43 -1.34 2.05 10.26
C ALA A 43 -2.19 3.32 10.40
N ARG A 44 -2.07 4.29 9.48
CA ARG A 44 -2.91 5.50 9.48
C ARG A 44 -4.39 5.17 9.31
N LEU A 45 -4.71 4.31 8.35
CA LEU A 45 -6.08 3.87 8.11
C LEU A 45 -6.63 3.08 9.30
N HIS A 46 -5.81 2.22 9.92
CA HIS A 46 -6.18 1.46 11.11
C HIS A 46 -6.56 2.38 12.27
N LEU A 47 -5.76 3.40 12.56
CA LEU A 47 -6.07 4.40 13.59
C LEU A 47 -7.36 5.17 13.27
N ALA A 48 -7.56 5.58 12.01
CA ALA A 48 -8.79 6.27 11.61
C ALA A 48 -10.03 5.39 11.81
N LEU A 49 -9.97 4.10 11.44
CA LEU A 49 -11.08 3.16 11.61
C LEU A 49 -11.34 2.82 13.09
N ASN A 50 -10.30 2.68 13.91
CA ASN A 50 -10.46 2.48 15.35
C ASN A 50 -11.11 3.70 16.01
N GLY A 51 -10.66 4.92 15.67
CA GLY A 51 -11.29 6.14 16.18
C GLY A 51 -12.77 6.25 15.82
N LEU A 52 -13.19 5.79 14.63
CA LEU A 52 -14.60 5.70 14.27
C LEU A 52 -15.36 4.65 15.09
N ARG A 53 -14.76 3.47 15.31
CA ARG A 53 -15.35 2.41 16.14
C ARG A 53 -15.54 2.87 17.58
N ASP A 54 -14.55 3.53 18.17
CA ASP A 54 -14.62 4.00 19.54
C ASP A 54 -15.71 5.06 19.71
N ARG A 55 -15.82 5.99 18.76
CA ARG A 55 -16.91 6.99 18.73
C ARG A 55 -18.28 6.34 18.56
N GLU A 56 -18.41 5.34 17.69
CA GLU A 56 -19.64 4.55 17.53
C GLU A 56 -20.04 3.90 18.86
N GLN A 57 -19.09 3.27 19.56
CA GLN A 57 -19.35 2.62 20.85
C GLN A 57 -19.77 3.62 21.93
N VAL A 58 -19.09 4.78 22.02
CA VAL A 58 -19.46 5.85 22.94
C VAL A 58 -20.88 6.33 22.64
N GLU A 59 -21.20 6.59 21.37
CA GLU A 59 -22.51 7.09 21.00
C GLU A 59 -23.64 6.06 21.20
N LEU A 60 -23.37 4.76 21.01
CA LEU A 60 -24.31 3.69 21.34
C LEU A 60 -24.45 3.47 22.86
N ALA A 61 -23.42 3.82 23.64
CA ALA A 61 -23.45 3.73 25.09
C ALA A 61 -24.35 4.81 25.72
N GLU A 62 -24.48 5.98 25.08
CA GLU A 62 -25.32 7.10 25.52
C GLU A 62 -26.76 6.67 25.90
N PRO A 63 -27.25 7.02 27.10
CA PRO A 63 -28.59 6.64 27.56
C PRO A 63 -29.72 7.10 26.63
N LYS A 64 -29.56 8.26 26.00
CA LYS A 64 -30.53 8.82 25.03
C LYS A 64 -30.63 8.03 23.72
N ASN A 65 -29.64 7.20 23.41
CA ASN A 65 -29.53 6.46 22.15
C ASN A 65 -29.92 4.97 22.30
N LYS A 66 -30.67 4.59 23.34
CA LYS A 66 -31.08 3.19 23.55
C LYS A 66 -32.24 2.73 22.67
N LYS A 67 -32.93 3.65 21.99
CA LYS A 67 -34.02 3.29 21.07
C LYS A 67 -33.47 2.49 19.88
N PRO A 68 -34.10 1.38 19.48
CA PRO A 68 -33.62 0.54 18.38
C PRO A 68 -33.38 1.30 17.07
N ASP A 69 -34.30 2.20 16.71
CA ASP A 69 -34.21 2.99 15.48
C ASP A 69 -33.00 3.92 15.50
N LEU A 70 -32.78 4.64 16.61
CA LEU A 70 -31.60 5.50 16.77
C LEU A 70 -30.30 4.70 16.71
N GLN A 71 -30.26 3.50 17.30
CA GLN A 71 -29.08 2.66 17.20
C GLN A 71 -28.85 2.15 15.77
N ALA A 72 -29.91 1.86 15.02
CA ALA A 72 -29.81 1.48 13.62
C ALA A 72 -29.22 2.62 12.79
N ASP A 73 -29.69 3.85 13.00
CA ASP A 73 -29.20 5.06 12.35
C ASP A 73 -27.73 5.33 12.69
N ILE A 74 -27.35 5.23 13.97
CA ILE A 74 -25.95 5.36 14.41
C ILE A 74 -25.08 4.34 13.68
N ARG A 75 -25.47 3.05 13.68
CA ARG A 75 -24.73 1.99 12.99
C ARG A 75 -24.61 2.23 11.49
N GLN A 76 -25.68 2.67 10.84
CA GLN A 76 -25.68 2.96 9.41
C GLN A 76 -24.74 4.13 9.09
N ARG A 77 -24.78 5.20 9.89
CA ARG A 77 -23.89 6.35 9.73
C ARG A 77 -22.43 5.96 9.88
N TYR A 78 -22.05 5.19 10.91
CA TYR A 78 -20.66 4.74 11.07
C TYR A 78 -20.23 3.73 10.01
N ARG A 79 -21.15 2.93 9.44
CA ARG A 79 -20.84 2.13 8.24
C ARG A 79 -20.46 3.02 7.05
N ALA A 80 -21.21 4.10 6.80
CA ALA A 80 -20.89 5.05 5.74
C ALA A 80 -19.53 5.75 6.00
N LEU A 81 -19.31 6.26 7.22
CA LEU A 81 -18.05 6.90 7.60
C LEU A 81 -16.83 5.98 7.44
N ARG A 82 -16.96 4.68 7.78
CA ARG A 82 -15.90 3.69 7.54
C ARG A 82 -15.64 3.49 6.05
N ALA A 83 -16.68 3.40 5.23
CA ALA A 83 -16.54 3.27 3.78
C ALA A 83 -15.87 4.50 3.15
N ASP A 84 -16.19 5.70 3.64
CA ASP A 84 -15.58 6.93 3.16
C ASP A 84 -14.12 7.06 3.62
N SER A 85 -13.80 6.65 4.86
CA SER A 85 -12.42 6.57 5.34
C SER A 85 -11.58 5.61 4.48
N LEU A 86 -12.10 4.44 4.15
CA LEU A 86 -11.43 3.50 3.22
C LEU A 86 -11.14 4.16 1.87
N LYS A 87 -12.12 4.83 1.26
CA LYS A 87 -11.95 5.55 -0.02
C LYS A 87 -10.94 6.67 0.07
N ALA A 88 -10.98 7.48 1.13
CA ALA A 88 -10.05 8.60 1.34
C ALA A 88 -8.59 8.13 1.43
N HIS A 89 -8.37 6.90 1.92
CA HIS A 89 -7.06 6.26 1.99
C HIS A 89 -6.72 5.42 0.73
N GLY A 90 -7.55 5.47 -0.32
CA GLY A 90 -7.33 4.70 -1.55
C GLY A 90 -7.40 3.18 -1.36
N ALA A 91 -8.10 2.71 -0.31
CA ALA A 91 -8.17 1.31 0.06
C ALA A 91 -9.60 0.77 -0.04
N THR A 92 -9.71 -0.53 -0.30
CA THR A 92 -10.95 -1.30 -0.16
C THR A 92 -10.98 -2.06 1.16
N ALA A 93 -12.16 -2.48 1.61
CA ALA A 93 -12.27 -3.33 2.80
C ALA A 93 -11.48 -4.65 2.66
N ALA A 94 -11.48 -5.25 1.47
CA ALA A 94 -10.73 -6.46 1.18
C ALA A 94 -9.21 -6.25 1.26
N GLN A 95 -8.70 -5.15 0.71
CA GLN A 95 -7.27 -4.80 0.82
C GLN A 95 -6.86 -4.51 2.27
N PHE A 96 -7.71 -3.81 3.02
CA PHE A 96 -7.47 -3.59 4.44
C PHE A 96 -7.37 -4.93 5.20
N ALA A 97 -8.35 -5.82 5.02
CA ALA A 97 -8.36 -7.14 5.66
C ALA A 97 -7.13 -7.99 5.26
N ALA A 98 -6.77 -8.01 3.97
CA ALA A 98 -5.61 -8.76 3.49
C ALA A 98 -4.29 -8.24 4.09
N MET A 99 -4.12 -6.92 4.21
CA MET A 99 -2.94 -6.35 4.86
C MET A 99 -2.91 -6.65 6.36
N THR A 100 -4.05 -6.59 7.05
CA THR A 100 -4.14 -6.99 8.46
C THR A 100 -3.71 -8.45 8.64
N GLN A 101 -4.21 -9.37 7.81
CA GLN A 101 -3.80 -10.78 7.85
C GLN A 101 -2.29 -10.95 7.60
N ARG A 102 -1.75 -10.23 6.61
CA ARG A 102 -0.31 -10.26 6.32
C ARG A 102 0.54 -9.78 7.50
N ILE A 103 0.16 -8.67 8.13
CA ILE A 103 0.86 -8.12 9.30
C ILE A 103 0.77 -9.09 10.49
N SER A 104 -0.39 -9.72 10.70
CA SER A 104 -0.54 -10.71 11.78
C SER A 104 0.35 -11.93 11.59
N GLY A 105 0.53 -12.39 10.35
CA GLY A 105 1.33 -13.57 10.00
C GLY A 105 2.84 -13.36 9.85
N ASP A 106 3.34 -12.12 9.93
CA ASP A 106 4.74 -11.77 9.73
C ASP A 106 5.24 -10.88 10.88
N ASP A 107 6.12 -11.43 11.74
CA ASP A 107 6.65 -10.73 12.91
C ASP A 107 7.38 -9.43 12.55
N ALA A 108 8.12 -9.40 11.43
CA ALA A 108 8.86 -8.22 11.01
C ALA A 108 7.90 -7.10 10.59
N LEU A 109 6.86 -7.43 9.81
CA LEU A 109 5.82 -6.47 9.45
C LEU A 109 5.03 -6.00 10.67
N ARG A 110 4.80 -6.88 11.66
CA ARG A 110 4.16 -6.51 12.93
C ARG A 110 4.97 -5.47 13.70
N THR A 111 6.28 -5.67 13.84
CA THR A 111 7.16 -4.69 14.50
C THR A 111 7.14 -3.34 13.80
N VAL A 112 7.22 -3.31 12.46
CA VAL A 112 7.13 -2.06 11.70
C VAL A 112 5.77 -1.39 11.89
N PHE A 113 4.69 -2.18 11.89
CA PHE A 113 3.33 -1.69 12.11
C PHE A 113 3.14 -1.08 13.50
N GLU A 114 3.59 -1.76 14.56
CA GLU A 114 3.52 -1.26 15.93
C GLU A 114 4.32 0.04 16.11
N ALA A 115 5.54 0.08 15.58
CA ALA A 115 6.36 1.30 15.59
C ALA A 115 5.68 2.45 14.84
N ALA A 116 5.02 2.16 13.71
CA ALA A 116 4.24 3.15 12.99
C ALA A 116 3.03 3.64 13.81
N LEU A 117 2.28 2.74 14.46
CA LEU A 117 1.17 3.10 15.33
C LEU A 117 1.62 4.01 16.47
N GLU A 118 2.71 3.69 17.16
CA GLU A 118 3.27 4.52 18.23
C GLU A 118 3.64 5.92 17.76
N ARG A 119 4.32 6.02 16.61
CA ARG A 119 4.73 7.32 16.06
C ARG A 119 3.52 8.16 15.64
N LEU A 120 2.48 7.53 15.11
CA LEU A 120 1.27 8.20 14.66
C LEU A 120 0.35 8.61 15.81
N SER A 121 0.35 7.88 16.93
CA SER A 121 -0.49 8.17 18.09
C SER A 121 0.10 9.18 19.07
N LYS A 122 1.41 9.42 19.04
CA LYS A 122 2.14 10.40 19.88
C LYS A 122 2.11 11.84 19.34
N LYS A 123 1.39 12.10 18.25
CA LYS A 123 1.20 13.46 17.68
C LYS A 123 -0.02 14.14 18.27
#